data_AF-A0A8C2JSZ9-F1
#
_entry.id   AF-A0A8C2JSZ9-F1
#
_cell.length_a   1.000
_cell.length_b   1.000
_cell.length_c   1.000
_cell.angle_alpha   90.00
_cell.angle_beta   90.00
_cell.angle_gamma   90.00
#
_symmetry.space_group_name_H-M   'P 1'
#
loop_
_entity.id
_entity.type
_entity.pdbx_description
1 polymer ?
#
loop_
_entity_poly.entity_id
_entity_poly.type
_entity_poly.pdbx_seq_one_letter_code
_entity_poly.pdbx_strand_id
1 'polypeptide(L)'
;MPVCLLVSEDDSHKPIQLHHQQPVTLGRGPQTKIKDKKCSREQVELRADCSRGFITVKQLGVNPTSVDDVVVGKDNQVTIKPGQRLYLVNQQYPYRVKFTEDTSTPRSAADLTTPSKRPHQMIREQIKSPANPASTPHTDHHRMSDDSPPPKKTPPSESDKSGSAGHWSQGLKVSMQDPKMQVYKDDRVVVIKDKYPKARYHWLVLPWDSISSLKALRSEHVELLKHMQRVGDQMVQQCPDAHKLSFRLGYHAIPSMSHVHLHVISQDFDSPCLKNKKHWNSFTTDYFVESQGTLYTKTACYSKLSRNVFIILKSDFNNSLHHMDVIHKRNS
;
A
#
# COMPACT_ATOMS: atom_id res chain seq x y z
N MET A 1 7.71 6.09 31.93
CA MET A 1 7.86 5.84 30.47
C MET A 1 6.47 5.88 29.88
N PRO A 2 6.21 6.47 28.70
CA PRO A 2 4.85 6.54 28.19
C PRO A 2 4.34 5.17 27.76
N VAL A 3 3.05 4.91 28.00
CA VAL A 3 2.33 3.73 27.53
C VAL A 3 1.98 3.93 26.06
N CYS A 4 2.31 2.95 25.22
CA CYS A 4 1.90 2.93 23.82
C CYS A 4 0.60 2.14 23.66
N LEU A 5 -0.41 2.77 23.09
CA LEU A 5 -1.71 2.19 22.78
C LEU A 5 -1.98 2.23 21.28
N LEU A 6 -2.29 1.07 20.70
CA LEU A 6 -2.86 0.95 19.36
C LEU A 6 -4.39 0.99 19.46
N VAL A 7 -4.99 2.04 18.91
CA VAL A 7 -6.44 2.32 18.98
C VAL A 7 -7.06 2.11 17.61
N SER A 8 -8.10 1.27 17.51
CA SER A 8 -8.88 1.15 16.27
C SER A 8 -9.76 2.38 16.11
N GLU A 9 -9.81 2.99 14.92
CA GLU A 9 -10.67 4.16 14.70
C GLU A 9 -12.16 3.81 14.53
N ASP A 10 -12.50 2.52 14.41
CA ASP A 10 -13.88 2.03 14.35
C ASP A 10 -14.41 1.56 15.73
N ASP A 11 -13.62 1.74 16.80
CA ASP A 11 -13.88 1.29 18.17
C ASP A 11 -14.34 -0.18 18.29
N SER A 12 -14.02 -1.02 17.30
CA SER A 12 -14.45 -2.43 17.23
C SER A 12 -13.90 -3.32 18.35
N HIS A 13 -12.88 -2.86 19.06
CA HIS A 13 -12.33 -3.51 20.25
C HIS A 13 -11.59 -2.50 21.14
N LYS A 14 -11.33 -2.89 22.39
CA LYS A 14 -10.53 -2.10 23.34
C LYS A 14 -9.11 -1.84 22.78
N PRO A 15 -8.49 -0.68 23.07
CA PRO A 15 -7.11 -0.40 22.69
C PRO A 15 -6.14 -1.53 23.06
N ILE A 16 -5.22 -1.85 22.16
CA ILE A 16 -4.19 -2.86 22.37
C ILE A 16 -2.94 -2.17 22.90
N GLN A 17 -2.49 -2.54 24.10
CA GLN A 17 -1.23 -2.04 24.65
C GLN A 17 -0.04 -2.69 23.93
N LEU A 18 0.93 -1.87 23.54
CA LEU A 18 2.19 -2.31 22.95
C LEU A 18 3.31 -2.02 23.96
N HIS A 19 3.91 -3.07 24.52
CA HIS A 19 4.99 -2.92 25.49
C HIS A 19 6.31 -2.51 24.82
N HIS A 20 7.14 -1.75 25.54
CA HIS A 20 8.36 -1.19 24.98
C HIS A 20 9.33 -2.29 24.49
N GLN A 21 9.78 -2.16 23.24
CA GLN A 21 10.68 -3.07 22.54
C GLN A 21 10.23 -4.55 22.44
N GLN A 22 8.97 -4.86 22.79
CA GLN A 22 8.40 -6.20 22.61
C GLN A 22 7.64 -6.31 21.28
N PRO A 23 7.83 -7.39 20.49
CA PRO A 23 7.05 -7.64 19.28
C PRO A 23 5.63 -8.13 19.64
N VAL A 24 4.63 -7.60 18.94
CA VAL A 24 3.23 -8.01 19.06
C VAL A 24 2.68 -8.31 17.67
N THR A 25 2.33 -9.56 17.41
CA THR A 25 1.77 -10.00 16.13
C THR A 25 0.25 -9.83 16.12
N LEU A 26 -0.27 -9.08 15.15
CA LEU A 26 -1.70 -8.81 14.98
C LEU A 26 -2.21 -9.23 13.60
N GLY A 27 -3.50 -9.55 13.52
CA GLY A 27 -4.19 -9.96 12.30
C GLY A 27 -5.65 -10.30 12.59
N ARG A 28 -6.33 -11.07 11.74
CA ARG A 28 -7.71 -11.52 11.99
C ARG A 28 -7.79 -12.44 13.21
N GLY A 29 -8.66 -12.11 14.17
CA GLY A 29 -8.82 -12.93 15.36
C GLY A 29 -9.61 -12.26 16.48
N PRO A 30 -9.68 -12.90 17.66
CA PRO A 30 -10.44 -12.40 18.81
C PRO A 30 -9.96 -11.07 19.38
N GLN A 31 -8.68 -10.72 19.17
CA GLN A 31 -8.05 -9.49 19.67
C GLN A 31 -8.46 -8.25 18.86
N THR A 32 -8.40 -8.33 17.53
CA THR A 32 -8.78 -7.25 16.60
C THR A 32 -10.25 -7.29 16.20
N LYS A 33 -10.98 -8.37 16.51
CA LYS A 33 -12.34 -8.70 16.03
C LYS A 33 -12.50 -8.80 14.50
N ILE A 34 -11.43 -8.63 13.73
CA ILE A 34 -11.46 -8.72 12.27
C ILE A 34 -11.80 -10.15 11.84
N LYS A 35 -12.82 -10.29 10.98
CA LYS A 35 -13.28 -11.55 10.39
C LYS A 35 -12.91 -11.69 8.90
N ASP A 36 -12.40 -10.64 8.25
CA ASP A 36 -12.04 -10.68 6.82
C ASP A 36 -10.92 -11.70 6.58
N LYS A 37 -11.20 -12.69 5.72
CA LYS A 37 -10.26 -13.74 5.32
C LYS A 37 -9.05 -13.21 4.54
N LYS A 38 -9.10 -11.98 4.00
CA LYS A 38 -7.95 -11.30 3.37
C LYS A 38 -6.90 -10.86 4.39
N CYS A 39 -7.31 -10.55 5.62
CA CYS A 39 -6.38 -10.30 6.71
C CYS A 39 -5.78 -11.65 7.15
N SER A 40 -4.46 -11.79 7.17
CA SER A 40 -3.81 -12.95 7.79
C SER A 40 -4.14 -13.01 9.28
N ARG A 41 -4.06 -14.19 9.92
CA ARG A 41 -4.08 -14.27 11.41
C ARG A 41 -2.86 -13.55 12.01
N GLU A 42 -1.76 -13.58 11.27
CA GLU A 42 -0.49 -12.92 11.51
C GLU A 42 -0.25 -11.99 10.32
N GLN A 43 -0.83 -10.80 10.38
CA GLN A 43 -0.82 -9.82 9.29
C GLN A 43 0.34 -8.83 9.44
N VAL A 44 0.59 -8.40 10.67
CA VAL A 44 1.69 -7.49 11.02
C VAL A 44 2.37 -7.95 12.31
N GLU A 45 3.65 -7.62 12.43
CA GLU A 45 4.37 -7.55 13.71
C GLU A 45 4.60 -6.07 14.04
N LEU A 46 4.23 -5.66 15.26
CA LEU A 46 4.38 -4.30 15.77
C LEU A 46 5.38 -4.28 16.92
N ARG A 47 6.23 -3.25 17.00
CA ARG A 47 7.15 -3.06 18.12
C ARG A 47 7.18 -1.59 18.53
N ALA A 48 6.95 -1.30 19.82
CA ALA A 48 6.85 0.07 20.31
C ALA A 48 8.17 0.61 20.88
N ASP A 49 8.63 1.72 20.33
CA ASP A 49 9.73 2.52 20.88
C ASP A 49 9.15 3.68 21.70
N CYS A 50 8.70 3.36 22.92
CA CYS A 50 8.11 4.31 23.85
C CYS A 50 9.04 5.45 24.28
N SER A 51 10.37 5.27 24.27
CA SER A 51 11.30 6.36 24.59
C SER A 51 11.45 7.33 23.42
N ARG A 52 11.26 6.88 22.17
CA ARG A 52 11.35 7.72 20.96
C ARG A 52 10.00 8.09 20.33
N GLY A 53 8.89 7.61 20.89
CA GLY A 53 7.52 8.01 20.51
C GLY A 53 7.06 7.48 19.15
N PHE A 54 7.45 6.27 18.76
CA PHE A 54 6.97 5.63 17.52
C PHE A 54 6.77 4.12 17.67
N ILE A 55 6.12 3.48 16.69
CA ILE A 55 6.15 2.02 16.53
C ILE A 55 6.77 1.65 15.19
N THR A 56 7.46 0.51 15.11
CA THR A 56 7.78 -0.13 13.82
C THR A 56 6.72 -1.16 13.46
N VAL A 57 6.45 -1.27 12.16
CA VAL A 57 5.48 -2.20 11.59
C VAL A 57 6.16 -3.03 10.50
N LYS A 58 6.18 -4.34 10.69
CA LYS A 58 6.62 -5.33 9.69
C LYS A 58 5.39 -6.03 9.12
N GLN A 59 5.25 -6.09 7.80
CA GLN A 59 4.18 -6.87 7.18
C GLN A 59 4.58 -8.35 7.11
N LEU A 60 3.75 -9.22 7.71
CA LEU A 60 3.89 -10.68 7.65
C LEU A 60 2.90 -11.30 6.66
N GLY A 61 1.70 -10.73 6.56
CA GLY A 61 0.63 -11.22 5.70
C GLY A 61 0.87 -10.99 4.21
N VAL A 62 0.27 -11.85 3.37
CA VAL A 62 0.40 -11.79 1.89
C VAL A 62 -0.33 -10.61 1.24
N ASN A 63 -1.37 -10.08 1.89
CA ASN A 63 -2.10 -8.90 1.43
C ASN A 63 -1.47 -7.64 2.03
N PRO A 64 -1.40 -6.51 1.28
CA PRO A 64 -0.69 -5.31 1.71
C PRO A 64 -1.23 -4.70 3.00
N THR A 65 -0.30 -4.40 3.91
CA THR A 65 -0.45 -3.47 5.04
C THR A 65 0.11 -2.12 4.60
N SER A 66 -0.49 -1.03 5.09
CA SER A 66 -0.12 0.33 4.68
C SER A 66 -0.12 1.34 5.83
N VAL A 67 0.73 2.35 5.71
CA VAL A 67 0.79 3.51 6.59
C VAL A 67 0.40 4.73 5.78
N ASP A 68 -0.67 5.40 6.20
CA ASP A 68 -1.37 6.43 5.42
C ASP A 68 -1.73 5.89 4.02
N ASP A 69 -1.08 6.35 2.94
CA ASP A 69 -1.26 5.82 1.57
C ASP A 69 -0.07 4.97 1.06
N VAL A 70 0.94 4.71 1.90
CA VAL A 70 2.16 3.98 1.53
C VAL A 70 2.09 2.52 1.99
N VAL A 71 2.21 1.58 1.06
CA VAL A 71 2.29 0.14 1.37
C VAL A 71 3.64 -0.19 1.99
N VAL A 72 3.65 -0.88 3.13
CA VAL A 72 4.87 -1.31 3.85
C VAL A 72 5.67 -2.28 2.98
N GLY A 73 4.99 -3.27 2.41
CA GLY A 73 5.60 -4.36 1.66
C GLY A 73 6.10 -5.46 2.58
N LYS A 74 6.09 -6.70 2.07
CA LYS A 74 6.54 -7.87 2.83
C LYS A 74 8.02 -7.73 3.20
N ASP A 75 8.37 -8.15 4.42
CA ASP A 75 9.74 -8.16 4.99
C ASP A 75 10.40 -6.78 5.24
N ASN A 76 9.82 -5.69 4.72
CA ASN A 76 10.17 -4.32 5.10
C ASN A 76 9.64 -3.96 6.49
N GLN A 77 10.27 -2.95 7.12
CA GLN A 77 9.77 -2.29 8.31
C GLN A 77 9.57 -0.79 8.06
N VAL A 78 8.41 -0.27 8.44
CA VAL A 78 8.09 1.16 8.38
C VAL A 78 7.80 1.68 9.79
N THR A 79 8.23 2.91 10.07
CA THR A 79 7.99 3.60 11.35
C THR A 79 6.70 4.41 11.28
N ILE A 80 5.86 4.33 12.31
CA ILE A 80 4.63 5.11 12.47
C ILE A 80 4.74 6.02 13.67
N LYS A 81 4.53 7.32 13.45
CA LYS A 81 4.45 8.35 14.50
C LYS A 81 2.99 8.70 14.83
N PRO A 82 2.72 9.31 16.00
CA PRO A 82 1.40 9.88 16.30
C PRO A 82 0.88 10.78 15.18
N GLY A 83 -0.41 10.64 14.86
CA GLY A 83 -1.07 11.36 13.75
C GLY A 83 -1.19 10.56 12.45
N GLN A 84 -0.26 9.63 12.19
CA GLN A 84 -0.34 8.70 11.05
C GLN A 84 -1.32 7.55 11.31
N ARG A 85 -1.80 6.91 10.23
CA ARG A 85 -2.78 5.81 10.27
C ARG A 85 -2.17 4.50 9.78
N LEU A 86 -2.30 3.43 10.55
CA LEU A 86 -2.00 2.07 10.12
C LEU A 86 -3.26 1.44 9.54
N TYR A 87 -3.25 1.00 8.29
CA TYR A 87 -4.28 0.15 7.72
C TYR A 87 -3.81 -1.30 7.76
N LEU A 88 -4.50 -2.13 8.56
CA LEU A 88 -4.03 -3.49 8.82
C LEU A 88 -4.01 -4.35 7.56
N VAL A 89 -4.97 -4.17 6.65
CA VAL A 89 -4.95 -4.80 5.32
C VAL A 89 -5.75 -4.00 4.29
N ASN A 90 -5.23 -3.88 3.06
CA ASN A 90 -5.95 -3.35 1.88
C ASN A 90 -6.68 -2.00 2.10
N GLN A 91 -6.03 -1.00 2.71
CA GLN A 91 -6.65 0.30 3.11
C GLN A 91 -7.94 0.16 3.95
N GLN A 92 -8.05 -0.91 4.75
CA GLN A 92 -9.13 -1.15 5.72
C GLN A 92 -8.56 -1.43 7.12
N TYR A 93 -9.44 -1.39 8.13
CA TYR A 93 -9.11 -1.50 9.56
C TYR A 93 -8.05 -0.47 9.98
N PRO A 94 -8.43 0.82 9.99
CA PRO A 94 -7.54 1.92 10.37
C PRO A 94 -7.29 1.96 11.88
N TYR A 95 -6.02 2.02 12.25
CA TYR A 95 -5.53 2.18 13.61
C TYR A 95 -4.71 3.47 13.75
N ARG A 96 -4.70 4.03 14.96
CA ARG A 96 -3.80 5.11 15.37
C ARG A 96 -2.99 4.70 16.60
N VAL A 97 -1.79 5.27 16.69
CA VAL A 97 -0.94 5.14 17.87
C VAL A 97 -1.18 6.32 18.80
N LYS A 98 -1.38 6.06 20.09
CA LYS A 98 -1.36 7.06 21.16
C LYS A 98 -0.26 6.71 22.14
N PHE A 99 0.54 7.69 22.53
CA PHE A 99 1.45 7.60 23.68
C PHE A 99 0.84 8.44 24.81
N THR A 100 0.68 7.84 25.99
CA THR A 100 0.14 8.51 27.19
C THR A 100 1.13 8.36 28.33
N GLU A 101 1.32 9.41 29.13
CA GLU A 101 2.15 9.29 30.33
C GLU A 101 1.47 8.40 31.37
N ASP A 102 2.25 7.56 32.03
CA ASP A 102 1.80 6.72 33.14
C ASP A 102 1.60 7.62 34.39
N THR A 103 0.41 8.17 34.58
CA THR A 103 -0.02 8.78 35.86
C THR A 103 -0.43 7.73 36.89
N SER A 104 0.20 6.55 36.85
CA SER A 104 0.03 5.44 37.79
C SER A 104 0.95 5.56 39.02
N THR A 105 1.07 6.78 39.56
CA THR A 105 1.42 7.01 40.97
C THR A 105 0.33 7.87 41.60
N PRO A 106 -0.38 7.38 42.64
CA PRO A 106 -1.32 8.21 43.38
C PRO A 106 -0.53 9.25 44.19
N ARG A 107 -0.42 10.47 43.66
CA ARG A 107 -0.03 11.62 44.47
C ARG A 107 -1.24 12.03 45.30
N SER A 108 -1.10 11.92 46.62
CA SER A 108 -2.12 12.35 47.58
C SER A 108 -2.56 13.78 47.36
N ALA A 109 -3.83 14.07 47.61
CA ALA A 109 -4.39 15.41 47.48
C ALA A 109 -3.87 16.36 48.57
N ALA A 110 -2.98 17.27 48.19
CA ALA A 110 -2.62 18.56 48.79
C ALA A 110 -1.57 19.19 47.84
N ASP A 111 -1.52 20.49 47.55
CA ASP A 111 -2.31 21.63 48.04
C ASP A 111 -2.45 22.70 46.92
N LEU A 112 -3.06 23.83 47.24
CA LEU A 112 -3.63 24.85 46.35
C LEU A 112 -2.65 25.81 45.63
N THR A 113 -3.20 26.44 44.59
CA THR A 113 -2.95 27.82 44.10
C THR A 113 -1.65 28.23 43.38
N THR A 114 -1.86 28.71 42.15
CA THR A 114 -1.11 29.76 41.42
C THR A 114 -0.98 31.06 42.24
N PRO A 115 0.07 31.90 42.04
CA PRO A 115 0.06 32.85 40.91
C PRO A 115 1.42 33.29 40.31
N SER A 116 1.31 34.09 39.24
CA SER A 116 2.36 34.67 38.38
C SER A 116 3.46 35.52 39.06
N LYS A 117 4.67 35.55 38.46
CA LYS A 117 5.35 36.77 37.90
C LYS A 117 6.75 36.46 37.30
N ARG A 118 7.14 37.21 36.25
CA ARG A 118 8.54 37.44 35.77
C ARG A 118 9.21 38.54 36.66
N PRO A 119 10.51 38.95 36.57
CA PRO A 119 11.50 38.81 35.47
C PRO A 119 13.00 38.65 35.91
N HIS A 120 13.91 38.98 34.97
CA HIS A 120 15.39 39.12 35.04
C HIS A 120 16.28 37.84 35.08
N GLN A 121 17.56 37.82 34.66
CA GLN A 121 18.37 38.42 33.56
C GLN A 121 19.85 38.44 34.02
N MET A 122 20.80 38.11 33.11
CA MET A 122 22.28 38.11 33.32
C MET A 122 22.78 36.97 34.25
N ILE A 123 24.02 36.45 34.19
CA ILE A 123 25.32 36.93 33.65
C ILE A 123 26.02 35.83 32.79
N ARG A 124 27.07 36.23 32.06
CA ARG A 124 27.91 35.50 31.08
C ARG A 124 29.29 35.14 31.66
N GLU A 125 29.87 34.00 31.28
CA GLU A 125 31.32 33.69 31.09
C GLU A 125 31.43 32.16 30.80
N GLN A 126 32.06 31.57 29.77
CA GLN A 126 33.20 31.84 28.87
C GLN A 126 34.59 31.48 29.46
N ILE A 127 35.14 30.28 29.12
CA ILE A 127 36.55 29.80 29.09
C ILE A 127 36.50 28.33 28.58
N LYS A 128 36.90 28.00 27.34
CA LYS A 128 38.24 27.68 26.75
C LYS A 128 38.82 26.28 27.10
N SER A 129 39.16 25.52 26.05
CA SER A 129 39.89 24.24 26.04
C SER A 129 41.43 24.42 26.12
N PRO A 130 42.18 23.37 26.49
CA PRO A 130 43.16 22.71 25.57
C PRO A 130 43.17 21.16 25.75
N ALA A 131 43.40 20.26 24.78
CA ALA A 131 44.48 20.00 23.79
C ALA A 131 45.26 18.69 24.15
N ASN A 132 45.67 17.92 23.12
CA ASN A 132 46.41 16.64 23.24
C ASN A 132 47.88 16.84 23.66
N PRO A 133 48.62 15.76 23.95
CA PRO A 133 49.51 15.22 22.90
C PRO A 133 49.57 13.68 22.83
N ALA A 134 50.29 13.14 21.83
CA ALA A 134 50.49 11.71 21.58
C ALA A 134 51.98 11.36 21.49
N SER A 135 52.35 10.08 21.72
CA SER A 135 53.65 9.51 21.35
C SER A 135 53.68 7.97 21.39
N THR A 136 54.12 7.34 20.29
CA THR A 136 54.52 5.91 20.13
C THR A 136 56.03 5.72 20.42
N PRO A 137 56.55 4.49 20.61
CA PRO A 137 57.13 3.62 19.54
C PRO A 137 56.73 2.11 19.66
N HIS A 138 56.68 1.26 18.61
CA HIS A 138 57.75 0.48 17.89
C HIS A 138 58.59 -0.48 18.82
N THR A 139 58.97 -1.74 18.48
CA THR A 139 59.14 -2.46 17.18
C THR A 139 59.17 -4.02 17.32
N ASP A 140 59.29 -4.74 16.17
CA ASP A 140 59.17 -6.20 15.86
C ASP A 140 60.17 -7.25 16.46
N HIS A 141 59.80 -8.56 16.44
CA HIS A 141 60.35 -9.58 15.48
C HIS A 141 59.94 -11.08 15.67
N HIS A 142 59.78 -11.78 14.52
CA HIS A 142 59.73 -13.22 14.15
C HIS A 142 60.08 -14.39 15.12
N ARG A 143 59.40 -15.57 14.98
CA ARG A 143 59.79 -16.71 14.08
C ARG A 143 58.69 -17.82 13.98
N MET A 144 58.94 -18.90 13.21
CA MET A 144 57.97 -19.82 12.58
C MET A 144 58.03 -21.28 13.11
N SER A 145 57.00 -22.09 12.82
CA SER A 145 57.05 -23.55 12.55
C SER A 145 55.75 -24.04 11.83
N ASP A 146 55.78 -25.25 11.28
CA ASP A 146 54.96 -25.75 10.15
C ASP A 146 54.31 -27.14 10.43
N ASP A 147 53.11 -27.41 9.87
CA ASP A 147 52.66 -28.73 9.34
C ASP A 147 51.37 -28.58 8.49
N SER A 148 51.11 -29.51 7.54
CA SER A 148 50.23 -29.31 6.36
C SER A 148 48.98 -30.25 6.25
N PRO A 149 48.38 -30.64 5.08
CA PRO A 149 46.97 -30.36 4.74
C PRO A 149 46.21 -31.64 4.25
N PRO A 150 45.20 -31.67 3.32
CA PRO A 150 44.28 -30.69 2.69
C PRO A 150 42.78 -31.15 2.94
N PRO A 151 41.76 -31.19 2.03
CA PRO A 151 41.50 -30.54 0.72
C PRO A 151 40.08 -29.95 0.45
N LYS A 152 40.07 -28.80 -0.25
CA LYS A 152 39.22 -28.42 -1.42
C LYS A 152 37.68 -28.57 -1.41
N LYS A 153 36.99 -27.42 -1.53
CA LYS A 153 36.08 -27.13 -2.68
C LYS A 153 36.22 -25.66 -3.12
N THR A 154 36.32 -25.43 -4.43
CA THR A 154 36.40 -24.11 -5.09
C THR A 154 35.01 -23.53 -5.43
N PRO A 155 34.87 -22.21 -5.62
CA PRO A 155 33.59 -21.56 -5.94
C PRO A 155 33.28 -21.56 -7.45
N PRO A 156 32.00 -21.67 -7.87
CA PRO A 156 31.57 -21.33 -9.22
C PRO A 156 31.22 -19.84 -9.35
N SER A 157 31.92 -19.19 -10.27
CA SER A 157 31.52 -18.08 -11.18
C SER A 157 30.23 -17.27 -10.93
N GLU A 158 30.37 -15.96 -11.08
CA GLU A 158 29.26 -15.01 -11.27
C GLU A 158 28.47 -15.28 -12.56
N SER A 159 27.19 -15.62 -12.44
CA SER A 159 26.16 -15.33 -13.44
C SER A 159 24.76 -15.34 -12.81
N ASP A 160 23.82 -14.62 -13.41
CA ASP A 160 22.38 -14.59 -13.08
C ASP A 160 21.95 -14.04 -11.70
N LYS A 161 22.09 -12.70 -11.57
CA LYS A 161 21.19 -11.91 -10.72
C LYS A 161 19.76 -11.95 -11.29
N SER A 162 19.04 -13.04 -11.06
CA SER A 162 17.60 -13.10 -11.33
C SER A 162 16.87 -12.02 -10.53
N GLY A 163 15.97 -11.29 -11.18
CA GLY A 163 15.39 -10.06 -10.65
C GLY A 163 14.57 -10.29 -9.39
N SER A 164 14.77 -9.42 -8.39
CA SER A 164 13.93 -9.39 -7.19
C SER A 164 12.45 -9.23 -7.59
N ALA A 165 11.64 -10.25 -7.30
CA ALA A 165 10.21 -10.22 -7.54
C ALA A 165 9.55 -9.24 -6.57
N GLY A 166 9.43 -7.99 -6.99
CA GLY A 166 8.78 -6.93 -6.22
C GLY A 166 7.35 -7.28 -5.79
N HIS A 167 6.90 -6.64 -4.71
CA HIS A 167 5.59 -6.87 -4.09
C HIS A 167 4.47 -6.92 -5.15
N TRP A 168 3.60 -7.94 -5.12
CA TRP A 168 2.66 -8.24 -6.21
C TRP A 168 1.75 -7.07 -6.60
N SER A 169 1.41 -6.16 -5.67
CA SER A 169 0.62 -4.95 -5.95
C SER A 169 1.36 -3.91 -6.80
N GLN A 170 2.70 -3.97 -6.85
CA GLN A 170 3.58 -3.21 -7.74
C GLN A 170 3.89 -3.97 -9.04
N GLY A 171 3.30 -5.15 -9.24
CA GLY A 171 3.49 -5.95 -10.46
C GLY A 171 3.17 -5.18 -11.73
N LEU A 172 2.23 -4.23 -11.68
CA LEU A 172 1.97 -3.28 -12.77
C LEU A 172 3.19 -2.44 -13.12
N LYS A 173 3.91 -1.86 -12.14
CA LYS A 173 5.10 -1.03 -12.42
C LYS A 173 6.23 -1.83 -13.07
N VAL A 174 6.38 -3.11 -12.70
CA VAL A 174 7.32 -4.02 -13.37
C VAL A 174 6.83 -4.34 -14.79
N SER A 175 5.55 -4.66 -14.98
CA SER A 175 4.98 -4.94 -16.31
C SER A 175 4.97 -3.72 -17.24
N MET A 176 4.86 -2.50 -16.71
CA MET A 176 5.03 -1.25 -17.47
C MET A 176 6.44 -1.10 -18.04
N GLN A 177 7.46 -1.69 -17.41
CA GLN A 177 8.86 -1.63 -17.88
C GLN A 177 9.24 -2.81 -18.80
N ASP A 178 8.47 -3.90 -18.82
CA ASP A 178 8.73 -5.08 -19.67
C ASP A 178 8.33 -4.81 -21.14
N PRO A 179 9.29 -4.70 -22.08
CA PRO A 179 9.00 -4.39 -23.48
C PRO A 179 8.14 -5.46 -24.17
N LYS A 180 8.09 -6.70 -23.65
CA LYS A 180 7.27 -7.79 -24.21
C LYS A 180 5.78 -7.65 -23.89
N MET A 181 5.46 -6.92 -22.81
CA MET A 181 4.09 -6.66 -22.37
C MET A 181 3.51 -5.38 -23.00
N GLN A 182 4.38 -4.43 -23.38
CA GLN A 182 4.02 -3.18 -24.04
C GLN A 182 3.46 -3.44 -25.44
N VAL A 183 2.26 -2.92 -25.72
CA VAL A 183 1.66 -2.89 -27.07
C VAL A 183 1.60 -1.50 -27.67
N TYR A 184 1.69 -0.46 -26.84
CA TYR A 184 1.82 0.94 -27.22
C TYR A 184 2.51 1.72 -26.09
N LYS A 185 3.21 2.81 -26.42
CA LYS A 185 3.68 3.80 -25.45
C LYS A 185 3.85 5.17 -26.11
N ASP A 186 3.73 6.21 -25.30
CA ASP A 186 4.16 7.58 -25.59
C ASP A 186 4.79 8.19 -24.32
N ASP A 187 5.03 9.50 -24.35
CA ASP A 187 5.68 10.24 -23.25
C ASP A 187 4.83 10.33 -21.97
N ARG A 188 3.54 9.97 -22.02
CA ARG A 188 2.59 10.12 -20.91
C ARG A 188 2.04 8.79 -20.41
N VAL A 189 1.83 7.82 -21.31
CA VAL A 189 1.22 6.52 -20.99
C VAL A 189 1.93 5.35 -21.66
N VAL A 190 1.67 4.16 -21.10
CA VAL A 190 2.00 2.87 -21.68
C VAL A 190 0.74 1.99 -21.69
N VAL A 191 0.54 1.23 -22.77
CA VAL A 191 -0.50 0.20 -22.85
C VAL A 191 0.17 -1.16 -22.77
N ILE A 192 -0.31 -1.99 -21.85
CA ILE A 192 0.10 -3.39 -21.72
C ILE A 192 -1.09 -4.33 -21.88
N LYS A 193 -0.84 -5.58 -22.29
CA LYS A 193 -1.84 -6.65 -22.17
C LYS A 193 -2.05 -6.99 -20.68
N ASP A 194 -3.28 -7.21 -20.23
CA ASP A 194 -3.52 -7.74 -18.87
C ASP A 194 -2.95 -9.17 -18.81
N LYS A 195 -2.15 -9.46 -17.78
CA LYS A 195 -1.49 -10.76 -17.59
C LYS A 195 -2.48 -11.91 -17.31
N TYR A 196 -3.68 -11.57 -16.87
CA TYR A 196 -4.77 -12.49 -16.55
C TYR A 196 -6.08 -11.98 -17.18
N PRO A 197 -6.16 -11.89 -18.52
CA PRO A 197 -7.20 -11.14 -19.23
C PRO A 197 -8.60 -11.69 -18.90
N LYS A 198 -9.63 -10.86 -18.76
CA LYS A 198 -10.99 -11.32 -18.41
C LYS A 198 -11.96 -11.50 -19.58
N ALA A 199 -11.50 -11.18 -20.78
CA ALA A 199 -12.14 -11.38 -22.08
C ALA A 199 -11.06 -11.64 -23.13
N ARG A 200 -11.43 -11.89 -24.39
CA ARG A 200 -10.48 -12.08 -25.51
C ARG A 200 -9.49 -10.93 -25.65
N TYR A 201 -9.97 -9.70 -25.49
CA TYR A 201 -9.17 -8.49 -25.52
C TYR A 201 -9.27 -7.77 -24.18
N HIS A 202 -8.14 -7.67 -23.47
CA HIS A 202 -8.06 -6.94 -22.21
C HIS A 202 -6.70 -6.26 -22.08
N TRP A 203 -6.69 -4.94 -22.22
CA TRP A 203 -5.52 -4.08 -22.06
C TRP A 203 -5.66 -3.17 -20.85
N LEU A 204 -4.52 -2.70 -20.37
CA LEU A 204 -4.39 -1.70 -19.32
C LEU A 204 -3.65 -0.50 -19.90
N VAL A 205 -4.27 0.68 -19.94
CA VAL A 205 -3.56 1.95 -20.17
C VAL A 205 -3.10 2.47 -18.80
N LEU A 206 -1.81 2.67 -18.61
CA LEU A 206 -1.22 3.17 -17.38
C LEU A 206 -0.43 4.46 -17.64
N PRO A 207 -0.58 5.50 -16.83
CA PRO A 207 0.27 6.69 -16.92
C PRO A 207 1.68 6.37 -16.40
N TRP A 208 2.71 7.06 -16.90
CA TRP A 208 4.03 7.03 -16.28
C TRP A 208 4.01 7.71 -14.89
N ASP A 209 3.15 8.74 -14.72
CA ASP A 209 2.88 9.39 -13.44
C ASP A 209 2.39 8.41 -12.37
N SER A 210 3.03 8.41 -11.20
CA SER A 210 2.68 7.52 -10.08
C SER A 210 1.43 7.99 -9.31
N ILE A 211 0.26 7.82 -9.91
CA ILE A 211 -1.04 8.08 -9.28
C ILE A 211 -1.55 6.80 -8.61
N SER A 212 -1.64 6.77 -7.27
CA SER A 212 -1.87 5.52 -6.52
C SER A 212 -3.23 4.86 -6.75
N SER A 213 -4.30 5.65 -6.90
CA SER A 213 -5.69 5.21 -7.11
C SER A 213 -6.59 6.35 -7.59
N LEU A 214 -7.84 6.06 -7.95
CA LEU A 214 -8.85 7.07 -8.31
C LEU A 214 -9.05 8.16 -7.24
N LYS A 215 -8.82 7.84 -5.95
CA LYS A 215 -8.94 8.80 -4.84
C LYS A 215 -7.85 9.89 -4.88
N ALA A 216 -6.69 9.59 -5.48
CA ALA A 216 -5.59 10.54 -5.63
C ALA A 216 -5.76 11.47 -6.86
N LEU A 217 -6.85 11.36 -7.62
CA LEU A 217 -7.09 12.17 -8.80
C LEU A 217 -7.48 13.62 -8.46
N ARG A 218 -6.51 14.52 -8.60
CA ARG A 218 -6.64 15.99 -8.62
C ARG A 218 -7.08 16.51 -10.00
N SER A 219 -7.45 17.79 -10.06
CA SER A 219 -7.90 18.49 -11.28
C SER A 219 -6.82 18.56 -12.37
N GLU A 220 -5.54 18.70 -11.99
CA GLU A 220 -4.40 18.67 -12.92
C GLU A 220 -4.29 17.37 -13.73
N HIS A 221 -4.80 16.24 -13.21
CA HIS A 221 -4.78 14.96 -13.92
C HIS A 221 -5.89 14.81 -14.97
N VAL A 222 -6.80 15.78 -15.13
CA VAL A 222 -7.94 15.66 -16.07
C VAL A 222 -7.46 15.48 -17.52
N GLU A 223 -6.43 16.21 -17.95
CA GLU A 223 -5.89 16.04 -19.31
C GLU A 223 -5.14 14.72 -19.51
N LEU A 224 -4.57 14.15 -18.45
CA LEU A 224 -4.00 12.81 -18.47
C LEU A 224 -5.10 11.74 -18.61
N LEU A 225 -6.20 11.85 -17.88
CA LEU A 225 -7.34 10.94 -18.01
C LEU A 225 -7.98 11.01 -19.41
N LYS A 226 -8.15 12.21 -19.97
CA LYS A 226 -8.61 12.40 -21.36
C LYS A 226 -7.65 11.78 -22.38
N HIS A 227 -6.36 11.82 -22.10
CA HIS A 227 -5.35 11.21 -22.96
C HIS A 227 -5.38 9.67 -22.86
N MET A 228 -5.48 9.12 -21.65
CA MET A 228 -5.67 7.68 -21.42
C MET A 228 -6.93 7.16 -22.14
N GLN A 229 -8.04 7.92 -22.09
CA GLN A 229 -9.27 7.60 -22.83
C GLN A 229 -9.00 7.51 -24.34
N ARG A 230 -8.42 8.55 -24.94
CA ARG A 230 -8.12 8.59 -26.39
C ARG A 230 -7.20 7.45 -26.83
N VAL A 231 -6.18 7.12 -26.03
CA VAL A 231 -5.29 5.98 -26.29
C VAL A 231 -6.07 4.65 -26.19
N GLY A 232 -6.96 4.51 -25.22
CA GLY A 232 -7.84 3.34 -25.12
C GLY A 232 -8.79 3.20 -26.33
N ASP A 233 -9.39 4.30 -26.79
CA ASP A 233 -10.25 4.30 -27.98
C ASP A 233 -9.46 3.93 -29.25
N GLN A 234 -8.22 4.40 -29.38
CA GLN A 234 -7.30 3.99 -30.45
C GLN A 234 -7.00 2.48 -30.40
N MET A 235 -6.77 1.91 -29.20
CA MET A 235 -6.55 0.46 -29.05
C MET A 235 -7.77 -0.36 -29.50
N VAL A 236 -8.99 0.14 -29.28
CA VAL A 236 -10.21 -0.48 -29.80
C VAL A 236 -10.27 -0.37 -31.32
N GLN A 237 -10.03 0.81 -31.90
CA GLN A 237 -10.06 1.01 -33.36
C GLN A 237 -9.03 0.14 -34.11
N GLN A 238 -7.87 -0.12 -33.50
CA GLN A 238 -6.79 -0.95 -34.05
C GLN A 238 -6.99 -2.46 -33.77
N CYS A 239 -8.06 -2.85 -33.07
CA CYS A 239 -8.35 -4.26 -32.79
C CYS A 239 -8.95 -4.98 -34.02
N PRO A 240 -8.42 -6.14 -34.46
CA PRO A 240 -8.95 -6.87 -35.62
C PRO A 240 -10.44 -7.22 -35.52
N ASP A 241 -10.93 -7.50 -34.31
CA ASP A 241 -12.34 -7.83 -34.04
C ASP A 241 -13.18 -6.62 -33.54
N ALA A 242 -12.71 -5.38 -33.70
CA ALA A 242 -13.42 -4.16 -33.27
C ALA A 242 -14.86 -4.06 -33.81
N HIS A 243 -15.11 -4.62 -34.99
CA HIS A 243 -16.42 -4.64 -35.65
C HIS A 243 -17.31 -5.82 -35.20
N LYS A 244 -16.78 -6.79 -34.44
CA LYS A 244 -17.51 -7.98 -33.97
C LYS A 244 -17.79 -7.93 -32.47
N LEU A 245 -16.96 -7.22 -31.70
CA LEU A 245 -16.98 -7.18 -30.25
C LEU A 245 -17.24 -5.76 -29.76
N SER A 246 -18.15 -5.60 -28.80
CA SER A 246 -18.27 -4.35 -28.06
C SER A 246 -17.18 -4.26 -26.98
N PHE A 247 -16.75 -3.04 -26.68
CA PHE A 247 -15.71 -2.74 -25.70
C PHE A 247 -16.23 -1.77 -24.64
N ARG A 248 -15.69 -1.86 -23.43
CA ARG A 248 -15.90 -0.86 -22.37
C ARG A 248 -14.55 -0.36 -21.86
N LEU A 249 -14.53 0.91 -21.46
CA LEU A 249 -13.33 1.62 -21.02
C LEU A 249 -13.59 2.25 -19.66
N GLY A 250 -12.95 1.71 -18.62
CA GLY A 250 -13.24 2.14 -17.26
C GLY A 250 -12.28 1.63 -16.18
N TYR A 251 -12.61 1.99 -14.94
CA TYR A 251 -11.78 1.79 -13.76
C TYR A 251 -12.54 1.02 -12.70
N HIS A 252 -11.84 0.16 -11.94
CA HIS A 252 -12.42 -0.42 -10.74
C HIS A 252 -12.57 0.64 -9.63
N ALA A 253 -13.78 0.78 -9.06
CA ALA A 253 -14.10 1.73 -8.00
C ALA A 253 -13.19 1.56 -6.75
N ILE A 254 -12.77 0.32 -6.48
CA ILE A 254 -11.72 -0.04 -5.53
C ILE A 254 -10.71 -0.91 -6.30
N PRO A 255 -9.54 -0.39 -6.69
CA PRO A 255 -8.60 -1.15 -7.51
C PRO A 255 -7.96 -2.30 -6.73
N SER A 256 -7.68 -3.40 -7.43
CA SER A 256 -7.01 -4.59 -6.87
C SER A 256 -5.49 -4.45 -6.75
N MET A 257 -4.91 -3.48 -7.44
CA MET A 257 -3.49 -3.16 -7.50
C MET A 257 -3.28 -1.66 -7.29
N SER A 258 -2.13 -1.26 -6.76
CA SER A 258 -1.73 0.15 -6.74
C SER A 258 -1.34 0.62 -8.14
N HIS A 259 -1.46 1.93 -8.37
CA HIS A 259 -1.31 2.63 -9.66
C HIS A 259 -2.61 2.63 -10.48
N VAL A 260 -3.06 3.82 -10.90
CA VAL A 260 -4.27 3.99 -11.75
C VAL A 260 -4.03 3.31 -13.10
N HIS A 261 -4.99 2.51 -13.53
CA HIS A 261 -4.98 1.82 -14.81
C HIS A 261 -6.40 1.83 -15.40
N LEU A 262 -6.52 2.30 -16.63
CA LEU A 262 -7.75 2.23 -17.42
C LEU A 262 -7.84 0.85 -18.05
N HIS A 263 -8.87 0.07 -17.73
CA HIS A 263 -9.16 -1.17 -18.42
C HIS A 263 -9.81 -0.85 -19.77
N VAL A 264 -9.28 -1.45 -20.84
CA VAL A 264 -9.91 -1.52 -22.17
C VAL A 264 -10.26 -2.98 -22.38
N ILE A 265 -11.54 -3.35 -22.33
CA ILE A 265 -11.97 -4.75 -22.26
C ILE A 265 -13.15 -5.05 -23.18
N SER A 266 -13.03 -6.11 -23.99
CA SER A 266 -14.12 -6.63 -24.83
C SER A 266 -15.19 -7.32 -23.98
N GLN A 267 -16.45 -7.26 -24.40
CA GLN A 267 -17.60 -7.73 -23.61
C GLN A 267 -18.01 -9.19 -23.87
N ASP A 268 -17.22 -9.95 -24.63
CA ASP A 268 -17.38 -11.41 -24.75
C ASP A 268 -17.14 -12.14 -23.43
N PHE A 269 -16.24 -11.62 -22.58
CA PHE A 269 -15.80 -12.26 -21.34
C PHE A 269 -15.32 -13.71 -21.52
N ASP A 270 -14.88 -14.08 -22.72
CA ASP A 270 -14.37 -15.40 -23.07
C ASP A 270 -12.89 -15.50 -22.72
N SER A 271 -12.60 -16.01 -21.52
CA SER A 271 -11.24 -16.22 -21.04
C SER A 271 -11.13 -17.27 -19.91
N PRO A 272 -10.11 -18.15 -19.94
CA PRO A 272 -9.82 -19.09 -18.85
C PRO A 272 -9.39 -18.41 -17.53
N CYS A 273 -9.16 -17.09 -17.53
CA CYS A 273 -8.86 -16.32 -16.31
C CYS A 273 -10.11 -15.71 -15.64
N LEU A 274 -11.30 -15.80 -16.25
CA LEU A 274 -12.59 -15.43 -15.65
C LEU A 274 -13.12 -16.54 -14.72
N LYS A 275 -12.40 -16.82 -13.64
CA LYS A 275 -12.61 -18.02 -12.81
C LYS A 275 -13.71 -17.95 -11.74
N ASN A 276 -14.33 -16.79 -11.48
CA ASN A 276 -15.28 -16.65 -10.35
C ASN A 276 -16.21 -15.41 -10.46
N LYS A 277 -17.30 -15.42 -9.68
CA LYS A 277 -18.28 -14.33 -9.60
C LYS A 277 -17.67 -12.96 -9.23
N LYS A 278 -16.57 -12.92 -8.46
CA LYS A 278 -15.88 -11.64 -8.16
C LYS A 278 -15.25 -11.05 -9.41
N HIS A 279 -14.65 -11.87 -10.29
CA HIS A 279 -14.10 -11.39 -11.56
C HIS A 279 -15.22 -10.90 -12.48
N TRP A 280 -16.35 -11.62 -12.58
CA TRP A 280 -17.50 -11.17 -13.36
C TRP A 280 -18.03 -9.82 -12.84
N ASN A 281 -18.42 -9.78 -11.57
CA ASN A 281 -19.00 -8.59 -10.95
C ASN A 281 -18.09 -7.36 -11.04
N SER A 282 -16.76 -7.51 -11.01
CA SER A 282 -15.86 -6.36 -11.07
C SER A 282 -15.92 -5.60 -12.39
N PHE A 283 -16.36 -6.24 -13.48
CA PHE A 283 -16.55 -5.61 -14.79
C PHE A 283 -18.04 -5.37 -15.14
N THR A 284 -18.97 -6.18 -14.63
CA THR A 284 -20.39 -6.15 -15.06
C THR A 284 -21.34 -5.50 -14.04
N THR A 285 -20.84 -4.69 -13.11
CA THR A 285 -21.63 -3.92 -12.13
C THR A 285 -21.06 -2.51 -11.98
N ASP A 286 -21.70 -1.66 -11.18
CA ASP A 286 -21.24 -0.29 -10.85
C ASP A 286 -19.86 -0.24 -10.16
N TYR A 287 -19.30 -1.40 -9.81
CA TYR A 287 -17.89 -1.53 -9.43
C TYR A 287 -16.93 -1.17 -10.59
N PHE A 288 -17.40 -1.26 -11.84
CA PHE A 288 -16.70 -0.78 -13.04
C PHE A 288 -17.21 0.61 -13.42
N VAL A 289 -16.44 1.64 -13.06
CA VAL A 289 -16.77 3.03 -13.33
C VAL A 289 -16.31 3.38 -14.74
N GLU A 290 -17.26 3.75 -15.61
CA GLU A 290 -16.92 4.21 -16.97
C GLU A 290 -15.96 5.40 -16.94
N SER A 291 -14.98 5.38 -17.83
CA SER A 291 -13.96 6.41 -17.95
C SER A 291 -14.57 7.77 -18.32
N GLN A 292 -15.54 7.80 -19.24
CA GLN A 292 -16.26 9.04 -19.58
C GLN A 292 -17.07 9.60 -18.41
N GLY A 293 -17.66 8.76 -17.57
CA GLY A 293 -18.33 9.19 -16.32
C GLY A 293 -17.34 9.76 -15.29
N THR A 294 -16.14 9.17 -15.20
CA THR A 294 -15.04 9.65 -14.35
C THR A 294 -14.54 11.02 -14.82
N LEU A 295 -14.46 11.25 -16.14
CA LEU A 295 -14.14 12.56 -16.72
C LEU A 295 -15.25 13.58 -16.39
N TYR A 296 -16.50 13.27 -16.73
CA TYR A 296 -17.63 14.17 -16.55
C TYR A 296 -17.80 14.64 -15.10
N THR A 297 -17.70 13.72 -14.13
CA THR A 297 -17.79 14.03 -12.68
C THR A 297 -16.61 14.81 -12.10
N LYS A 298 -15.53 15.00 -12.87
CA LYS A 298 -14.35 15.80 -12.48
C LYS A 298 -14.26 17.13 -13.24
N THR A 299 -14.78 17.22 -14.46
CA THR A 299 -14.94 18.49 -15.19
C THR A 299 -16.19 19.25 -14.76
N ALA A 300 -17.29 18.56 -14.46
CA ALA A 300 -18.48 19.17 -13.89
C ALA A 300 -18.35 19.24 -12.35
N CYS A 301 -18.36 20.46 -11.82
CA CYS A 301 -18.52 20.80 -10.40
C CYS A 301 -17.27 20.71 -9.49
N TYR A 302 -16.46 21.77 -9.54
CA TYR A 302 -15.57 22.20 -8.44
C TYR A 302 -16.40 22.74 -7.24
N SER A 303 -17.33 21.95 -6.68
CA SER A 303 -18.00 22.27 -5.40
C SER A 303 -18.82 21.14 -4.73
N LYS A 304 -19.17 20.02 -5.40
CA LYS A 304 -20.10 19.02 -4.82
C LYS A 304 -19.66 17.54 -4.85
N LEU A 305 -18.38 17.24 -4.72
CA LEU A 305 -17.94 15.92 -4.19
C LEU A 305 -18.06 15.86 -2.65
N SER A 306 -19.25 16.20 -2.16
CA SER A 306 -19.65 16.03 -0.76
C SER A 306 -20.38 14.70 -0.58
N ARG A 307 -19.68 13.72 0.02
CA ARG A 307 -20.19 12.51 0.69
C ARG A 307 -20.99 11.46 -0.11
N ASN A 308 -21.82 11.82 -1.10
CA ASN A 308 -22.90 10.93 -1.54
C ASN A 308 -22.49 9.79 -2.50
N VAL A 309 -21.50 9.97 -3.38
CA VAL A 309 -21.04 8.91 -4.30
C VAL A 309 -20.43 7.71 -3.54
N PHE A 310 -19.89 7.94 -2.34
CA PHE A 310 -19.28 6.89 -1.52
C PHE A 310 -20.27 6.13 -0.62
N ILE A 311 -21.53 6.59 -0.52
CA ILE A 311 -22.54 6.00 0.36
C ILE A 311 -23.37 4.94 -0.38
N ILE A 312 -23.68 5.15 -1.66
CA ILE A 312 -24.48 4.21 -2.48
C ILE A 312 -23.75 2.86 -2.67
N LEU A 313 -22.42 2.87 -2.77
CA LEU A 313 -21.62 1.64 -2.96
C LEU A 313 -21.52 0.71 -1.73
N LYS A 314 -22.23 0.98 -0.63
CA LYS A 314 -22.29 0.10 0.56
C LYS A 314 -23.60 -0.68 0.71
N SER A 315 -24.73 -0.23 0.15
CA SER A 315 -26.02 -0.92 0.31
C SER A 315 -26.13 -2.16 -0.57
N ASP A 316 -25.69 -2.05 -1.83
CA ASP A 316 -26.15 -2.97 -2.88
C ASP A 316 -25.31 -4.26 -2.96
N PHE A 317 -24.17 -4.30 -2.27
CA PHE A 317 -23.33 -5.50 -2.14
C PHE A 317 -24.04 -6.65 -1.40
N ASN A 318 -25.02 -6.34 -0.54
CA ASN A 318 -25.74 -7.37 0.25
C ASN A 318 -26.98 -7.93 -0.45
N ASN A 319 -27.50 -7.32 -1.53
CA ASN A 319 -28.83 -7.62 -2.06
C ASN A 319 -28.88 -8.32 -3.43
N SER A 320 -27.75 -8.62 -4.08
CA SER A 320 -27.73 -9.36 -5.37
C SER A 320 -27.47 -10.86 -5.21
N LEU A 321 -28.38 -11.50 -4.48
CA LEU A 321 -28.55 -12.95 -4.33
C LEU A 321 -29.85 -13.39 -5.03
N HIS A 322 -29.91 -13.44 -6.37
CA HIS A 322 -30.96 -14.26 -7.04
C HIS A 322 -30.81 -14.62 -8.53
N HIS A 323 -29.83 -14.09 -9.29
CA HIS A 323 -29.84 -14.28 -10.75
C HIS A 323 -28.53 -14.91 -11.31
N MET A 324 -28.45 -16.24 -11.28
CA MET A 324 -27.36 -17.02 -11.93
C MET A 324 -27.81 -18.32 -12.64
N ASP A 325 -29.09 -18.69 -12.64
CA ASP A 325 -29.55 -20.01 -13.16
C ASP A 325 -29.70 -20.12 -14.69
N VAL A 326 -29.40 -19.05 -15.46
CA VAL A 326 -29.68 -19.00 -16.91
C VAL A 326 -28.48 -19.31 -17.80
N ILE A 327 -27.23 -19.13 -17.33
CA ILE A 327 -26.05 -19.16 -18.21
C ILE A 327 -25.38 -20.55 -18.30
N HIS A 328 -25.57 -21.44 -17.33
CA HIS A 328 -25.02 -22.81 -17.38
C HIS A 328 -25.72 -23.77 -18.37
N LYS A 329 -26.76 -23.32 -19.10
CA LYS A 329 -27.52 -24.15 -20.05
C LYS A 329 -27.26 -23.87 -21.54
N ARG A 330 -26.19 -23.14 -21.89
CA ARG A 330 -25.84 -22.85 -23.31
C ARG A 330 -24.52 -23.44 -23.83
N ASN A 331 -23.72 -24.07 -22.96
CA ASN A 331 -22.46 -24.74 -23.32
C ASN A 331 -22.45 -26.20 -22.83
N SER A 332 -23.52 -26.95 -23.13
CA SER A 332 -23.61 -28.41 -22.98
C SER A 332 -24.07 -29.00 -24.29
#